data_AF-A0A7W0LI10-F1
#
_entry.id   AF-A0A7W0LI10-F1
#
_cell.length_a   1.000
_cell.length_b   1.000
_cell.length_c   1.000
_cell.angle_alpha   90.00
_cell.angle_beta   90.00
_cell.angle_gamma   90.00
#
_symmetry.space_group_name_H-M   'P 1'
#
loop_
_entity.id
_entity.type
_entity.pdbx_description
1 polymer ?
#
loop_
_entity_poly.entity_id
_entity_poly.type
_entity_poly.pdbx_seq_one_letter_code
_entity_poly.pdbx_strand_id
1 'polypeptide(L)' 'GASPDWVKLAEAFGATGMRVADKGKLEDTMREALATEGPVVVDVLVSKEENCYPMIPAGQAARDMTGGPEHGAQSRG' A
#
# COMPACT_ATOMS: atom_id res chain seq x y z
N GLY A 1 -15.56 7.91 -3.48
CA GLY A 1 -16.46 7.92 -2.31
C GLY A 1 -15.62 7.94 -1.04
N ALA A 2 -16.20 8.32 0.09
CA ALA A 2 -15.52 8.19 1.38
C ALA A 2 -15.37 6.69 1.72
N SER A 3 -14.16 6.25 2.05
CA SER A 3 -13.94 4.91 2.57
C SER A 3 -14.58 4.78 3.96
N PRO A 4 -15.11 3.60 4.32
CA PRO A 4 -15.61 3.36 5.67
C PRO A 4 -14.48 3.36 6.70
N ASP A 5 -14.84 3.42 7.98
CA ASP A 5 -13.90 3.19 9.06
C ASP A 5 -13.57 1.69 9.16
N TRP A 6 -12.47 1.27 8.54
CA TRP A 6 -12.05 -0.12 8.47
C TRP A 6 -11.75 -0.76 9.83
N VAL A 7 -11.30 0.05 10.80
CA VAL A 7 -11.04 -0.43 12.17
C VAL A 7 -12.34 -0.87 12.82
N LYS A 8 -13.35 0.01 12.82
CA LYS A 8 -14.67 -0.30 13.39
C LYS A 8 -15.37 -1.43 12.65
N LEU A 9 -15.16 -1.52 11.33
CA LEU A 9 -15.70 -2.63 10.55
C LEU A 9 -15.08 -3.96 11.01
N ALA A 10 -13.76 -4.03 11.17
CA ALA A 10 -13.10 -5.24 11.65
C ALA A 10 -13.62 -5.67 13.03
N GLU A 11 -13.72 -4.71 13.96
CA GLU A 11 -14.24 -4.93 15.32
C GLU A 11 -15.68 -5.48 15.29
N ALA A 12 -16.54 -4.94 14.44
CA ALA A 12 -17.94 -5.39 14.31
C ALA A 12 -18.07 -6.85 13.83
N PHE A 13 -17.05 -7.37 13.14
CA PHE A 13 -16.98 -8.77 12.69
C PHE A 13 -16.15 -9.66 13.63
N GLY A 14 -15.74 -9.15 14.80
CA GLY A 14 -14.95 -9.89 15.80
C GLY A 14 -13.47 -10.03 15.45
N ALA A 15 -12.96 -9.22 14.52
CA ALA A 15 -11.54 -9.13 14.20
C ALA A 15 -10.90 -7.92 14.90
N THR A 16 -9.58 -7.96 15.09
CA THR A 16 -8.84 -6.81 15.61
C THR A 16 -8.62 -5.79 14.49
N GLY A 17 -8.97 -4.53 14.73
CA GLY A 17 -8.72 -3.43 13.79
C GLY A 17 -7.54 -2.56 14.24
N MET A 18 -6.63 -2.24 13.32
CA MET A 18 -5.50 -1.34 13.54
C MET A 18 -5.42 -0.31 12.41
N ARG A 19 -4.92 0.90 12.70
CA ARG A 19 -4.69 1.94 11.68
C ARG A 19 -3.29 2.52 11.77
N VAL A 20 -2.62 2.64 10.63
CA VAL A 20 -1.29 3.25 10.48
C VAL A 20 -1.41 4.49 9.59
N ALA A 21 -1.19 5.67 10.17
CA ALA A 21 -1.12 6.94 9.43
C ALA A 21 0.28 7.55 9.39
N ASP A 22 1.23 6.94 10.09
CA ASP A 22 2.61 7.38 10.20
C ASP A 22 3.53 6.24 9.75
N LYS A 23 4.37 6.53 8.76
CA LYS A 23 5.36 5.57 8.22
C LYS A 23 6.28 5.03 9.31
N GLY A 24 6.65 5.84 10.31
CA GLY A 24 7.53 5.42 11.40
C GLY A 24 6.93 4.34 12.30
N LYS A 25 5.60 4.16 12.29
CA LYS A 25 4.89 3.18 13.11
C LYS A 25 4.57 1.88 12.37
N LEU A 26 4.81 1.83 11.05
CA LEU A 26 4.40 0.71 10.22
C LEU A 26 5.03 -0.60 10.69
N GLU A 27 6.34 -0.61 10.97
CA GLU A 27 7.03 -1.83 11.39
C GLU A 27 6.50 -2.35 12.72
N ASP A 28 6.35 -1.48 13.71
CA ASP A 28 5.84 -1.85 15.04
C ASP A 28 4.40 -2.36 14.97
N THR A 29 3.51 -1.69 14.22
CA THR A 29 2.13 -2.14 14.04
C THR A 29 2.05 -3.47 13.31
N MET A 30 2.91 -3.72 12.32
CA MET A 30 2.95 -5.02 11.64
C MET A 30 3.44 -6.14 12.58
N ARG A 31 4.39 -5.86 13.46
CA ARG A 31 4.83 -6.81 14.50
C ARG A 31 3.71 -7.14 15.47
N GLU A 32 2.96 -6.13 15.92
CA GLU A 32 1.80 -6.29 16.80
C GLU A 32 0.68 -7.09 16.13
N ALA A 33 0.36 -6.76 14.87
CA ALA A 33 -0.68 -7.46 14.10
C ALA A 33 -0.36 -8.95 13.93
N LEU A 34 0.89 -9.30 13.65
CA LEU A 34 1.32 -10.70 13.50
C LEU A 34 1.36 -11.47 14.83
N ALA A 35 1.57 -10.78 15.95
CA ALA A 35 1.58 -11.37 17.28
C ALA A 35 0.18 -11.48 17.91
N THR A 36 -0.81 -10.79 17.35
CA THR A 36 -2.20 -10.79 17.84
C THR A 36 -2.87 -12.12 17.49
N GLU A 37 -3.55 -12.73 18.47
CA GLU A 37 -4.34 -13.93 18.22
C GLU A 37 -5.61 -13.62 17.43
N GLY A 38 -5.87 -14.40 16.38
CA GLY A 38 -7.06 -14.26 15.54
C GLY A 38 -6.87 -13.31 14.35
N PRO A 39 -7.96 -13.03 13.61
CA PRO A 39 -7.91 -12.20 12.41
C PRO A 39 -7.64 -10.72 12.77
N VAL A 40 -6.75 -10.09 12.01
CA VAL A 40 -6.42 -8.67 12.14
C VAL A 40 -6.58 -7.96 10.80
N VAL A 41 -7.18 -6.77 10.83
CA VAL A 41 -7.25 -5.83 9.71
C VAL A 41 -6.38 -4.62 10.03
N VAL A 42 -5.38 -4.36 9.18
CA VAL A 42 -4.51 -3.19 9.30
C VAL A 42 -4.83 -2.21 8.17
N ASP A 43 -5.40 -1.06 8.53
CA ASP A 43 -5.69 0.05 7.61
C ASP A 43 -4.48 0.99 7.52
N VAL A 44 -3.71 0.87 6.44
CA VAL A 44 -2.50 1.68 6.21
C VAL A 44 -2.84 2.83 5.26
N LEU A 45 -2.69 4.06 5.73
CA LEU A 45 -2.85 5.24 4.90
C LEU A 45 -1.60 5.40 4.01
N VAL A 46 -1.82 5.34 2.70
CA VAL A 46 -0.80 5.53 1.67
C VAL A 46 -1.08 6.78 0.84
N SER A 47 -0.05 7.34 0.21
CA SER A 47 -0.21 8.41 -0.78
C SER A 47 -0.96 7.87 -2.00
N LYS A 48 -1.88 8.68 -2.54
CA LYS A 48 -2.64 8.30 -3.75
C LYS A 48 -1.80 8.43 -5.01
N GLU A 49 -0.71 9.18 -4.93
CA GLU A 49 0.16 9.54 -6.03
C GLU A 49 1.27 8.50 -6.27
N GLU A 50 1.45 7.55 -5.36
CA GLU A 50 2.36 6.42 -5.54
C GLU A 50 1.83 5.46 -6.62
N ASN A 51 2.55 5.39 -7.72
CA ASN A 51 2.25 4.49 -8.85
C ASN A 51 3.14 3.25 -8.82
N CYS A 52 2.64 2.15 -9.39
CA CYS A 52 3.41 0.93 -9.58
C CYS A 52 4.36 1.07 -10.78
N TYR A 53 5.64 1.28 -10.50
CA TYR A 53 6.72 1.26 -11.48
C TYR A 53 7.62 0.03 -11.29
N PRO A 54 8.32 -0.44 -12.34
CA PRO A 54 8.28 0.06 -13.72
C PRO A 54 6.97 -0.32 -14.45
N MET A 55 6.51 0.54 -15.37
CA MET A 55 5.24 0.39 -16.09
C MET A 55 5.48 0.25 -17.60
N ILE A 56 4.73 -0.59 -18.30
CA ILE A 56 4.70 -0.60 -19.77
C ILE A 56 3.60 0.36 -20.21
N PRO A 57 3.91 1.46 -20.92
CA PRO A 57 2.87 2.36 -21.42
C PRO A 57 1.92 1.65 -22.38
N ALA A 58 0.65 2.07 -22.43
CA ALA A 58 -0.36 1.45 -23.27
C ALA A 58 0.10 1.37 -24.74
N GLY A 59 0.06 0.15 -25.31
CA GLY A 59 0.45 -0.11 -26.70
C GLY A 59 1.96 -0.23 -26.96
N GLN A 60 2.81 -0.18 -25.94
CA GLN A 60 4.26 -0.37 -26.08
C GLN A 60 4.70 -1.82 -25.80
N ALA A 61 5.90 -2.18 -26.24
CA ALA A 61 6.45 -3.51 -25.99
C ALA A 61 7.05 -3.60 -24.58
N ALA A 62 7.19 -4.82 -24.05
CA ALA A 62 7.79 -5.05 -22.72
C ALA A 62 9.24 -4.56 -22.58
N ARG A 63 9.92 -4.25 -23.69
CA ARG A 63 11.27 -3.66 -23.67
C ARG A 63 11.25 -2.14 -23.40
N ASP A 64 10.09 -1.50 -23.54
CA ASP A 64 9.91 -0.04 -23.46
C ASP A 64 9.34 0.38 -22.09
N MET A 65 9.73 -0.33 -21.03
CA MET A 65 9.28 -0.04 -19.66
C MET A 65 9.76 1.33 -19.20
N THR A 66 8.88 2.10 -18.58
CA THR A 66 9.19 3.39 -17.95
C THR A 66 9.42 3.23 -16.45
N GLY A 67 10.49 3.85 -15.96
CA GLY A 67 10.78 3.96 -14.52
C GLY A 67 9.92 5.02 -13.83
N GLY A 68 9.90 5.00 -12.50
CA GLY A 68 9.26 6.04 -11.70
C GLY A 68 9.97 7.38 -11.79
N PRO A 69 9.41 8.46 -11.22
CA PRO A 69 9.99 9.82 -11.28
C PRO A 69 11.44 9.91 -10.75
N GLU A 70 11.84 9.01 -9.84
CA GLU A 70 13.21 8.86 -9.34
C GLU A 70 14.17 8.10 -10.28
N HIS A 71 13.65 7.39 -11.28
CA HIS A 71 14.39 6.69 -12.32
C HIS A 71 14.00 7.25 -13.69
N GLY A 72 14.55 8.42 -14.03
CA GLY A 72 14.32 9.09 -15.32
C GLY A 72 14.42 8.13 -16.50
N ALA A 73 13.49 8.28 -17.45
CA ALA A 73 13.36 7.44 -18.64
C ALA A 73 14.73 7.16 -19.25
N GLN A 74 15.20 5.91 -19.14
CA GLN A 74 16.43 5.50 -19.80
C GLN A 74 16.13 5.37 -21.30
N SER A 75 16.21 6.50 -22.00
CA SER A 75 16.48 6.54 -23.43
C SER A 75 17.83 5.86 -23.65
N ARG A 76 17.81 4.65 -24.21
CA ARG A 76 18.96 4.07 -24.89
C ARG A 76 18.56 3.92 -26.35
N GLY A 77 19.40 4.47 -27.22
CA GLY A 77 19.15 4.65 -28.66
C GLY A 77 19.06 3.38 -29.48
#